data_AF-A0A1T1AUT2-F1
#
_entry.id   AF-A0A1T1AUT2-F1
#
_cell.length_a   1.000
_cell.length_b   1.000
_cell.length_c   1.000
_cell.angle_alpha   90.00
_cell.angle_beta   90.00
_cell.angle_gamma   90.00
#
_symmetry.space_group_name_H-M   'P 1'
#
loop_
_entity.id
_entity.type
_entity.pdbx_description
1 polymer ?
#
loop_
_entity_poly.entity_id
_entity_poly.type
_entity_poly.pdbx_seq_one_letter_code
_entity_poly.pdbx_strand_id
1 'polypeptide(L)'
;MNISQTEHAHRIYYDAKNVGPKRAKQMRATLGERFKILLADAGLTPEQAGKELHVTPRTIRYWISGKVLVPYAAFRLIRILRMYELPQPGWDGWRMHSGWLWSPEGFSFKPDDANWWYLLVRRAEGFTRQYNRANELQRALQRGADGVVAQPVATSNADAAGCAATSPTAAGGRAAQPPRLDLSLEHFGT
;
A
#
# COMPACT_ATOMS: atom_id res chain seq x y z
N MET A 1 0.55 -25.28 4.29
CA MET A 1 1.59 -24.81 5.22
C MET A 1 1.01 -23.60 5.93
N ASN A 2 0.59 -23.75 7.19
CA ASN A 2 -0.28 -22.79 7.89
C ASN A 2 0.45 -21.46 8.18
N ILE A 3 -0.08 -20.37 7.64
CA ILE A 3 0.43 -18.99 7.81
C ILE A 3 0.14 -18.45 9.22
N SER A 4 -0.71 -19.12 10.01
CA SER A 4 -1.09 -18.71 11.36
C SER A 4 0.01 -18.86 12.44
N GLN A 5 1.16 -19.46 12.13
CA GLN A 5 2.28 -19.56 13.10
C GLN A 5 3.27 -18.38 13.04
N THR A 6 3.22 -17.53 12.01
CA THR A 6 4.18 -16.41 11.85
C THR A 6 3.76 -15.14 12.60
N GLU A 7 2.50 -14.98 13.00
CA GLU A 7 2.03 -13.82 13.79
C GLU A 7 2.64 -13.71 15.19
N HIS A 8 3.28 -14.78 15.70
CA HIS A 8 3.95 -14.79 17.00
C HIS A 8 5.48 -14.92 16.91
N ALA A 9 6.07 -14.82 15.72
CA ALA A 9 7.52 -14.92 15.55
C ALA A 9 8.28 -13.74 16.20
N HIS A 10 7.65 -12.56 16.28
CA HIS A 10 8.30 -11.30 16.65
C HIS A 10 8.07 -10.85 18.09
N ARG A 11 7.10 -11.43 18.79
CA ARG A 11 6.82 -11.11 20.20
C ARG A 11 7.62 -12.01 21.12
N ILE A 12 8.93 -11.82 21.13
CA ILE A 12 9.79 -12.48 22.11
C ILE A 12 9.53 -11.79 23.46
N TYR A 13 8.85 -12.48 24.37
CA TYR A 13 8.73 -12.03 25.75
C TYR A 13 10.06 -12.26 26.47
N TYR A 14 10.80 -11.18 26.72
CA TYR A 14 12.02 -11.16 27.53
C TYR A 14 11.72 -11.05 29.03
N ASP A 15 10.68 -11.73 29.52
CA ASP A 15 10.35 -11.67 30.95
C ASP A 15 10.90 -12.90 31.69
N ALA A 16 12.07 -12.72 32.27
CA ALA A 16 12.75 -13.76 33.06
C ALA A 16 12.44 -13.68 34.56
N LYS A 17 11.68 -12.67 35.02
CA LYS A 17 11.66 -12.28 36.44
C LYS A 17 11.05 -13.33 37.37
N ASN A 18 10.28 -14.29 36.86
CA ASN A 18 9.63 -15.35 37.65
C ASN A 18 9.76 -16.76 37.06
N VAL A 19 10.79 -17.00 36.24
CA VAL A 19 10.91 -18.28 35.51
C VAL A 19 11.85 -19.24 36.24
N GLY A 20 11.34 -20.42 36.64
CA GLY A 20 12.15 -21.47 37.25
C GLY A 20 13.37 -21.88 36.39
N PRO A 21 14.47 -22.36 37.00
CA PRO A 21 15.78 -22.47 36.34
C PRO A 21 15.78 -23.36 35.09
N LYS A 22 14.98 -24.43 35.08
CA LYS A 22 14.82 -25.31 33.90
C LYS A 22 14.17 -24.59 32.73
N ARG A 23 13.08 -23.85 32.98
CA ARG A 23 12.37 -23.06 31.95
C ARG A 23 13.25 -21.91 31.44
N ALA A 24 14.03 -21.27 32.31
CA ALA A 24 14.97 -20.22 31.91
C ALA A 24 16.10 -20.75 31.01
N LYS A 25 16.56 -21.99 31.23
CA LYS A 25 17.53 -22.66 30.35
C LYS A 25 16.91 -22.98 28.98
N GLN A 26 15.69 -23.53 28.98
CA GLN A 26 14.96 -23.82 27.74
C GLN A 26 14.71 -22.54 26.93
N MET A 27 14.24 -21.47 27.57
CA MET A 27 14.04 -20.17 26.94
C MET A 27 15.33 -19.64 26.27
N ARG A 28 16.47 -19.69 26.98
CA ARG A 28 17.76 -19.28 26.41
C ARG A 28 18.15 -20.12 25.20
N ALA A 29 17.94 -21.44 25.25
CA ALA A 29 18.22 -22.31 24.12
C ALA A 29 17.32 -21.99 22.92
N THR A 30 16.02 -21.78 23.13
CA THR A 30 15.08 -21.37 22.06
C THR A 30 15.47 -20.04 21.44
N LEU A 31 15.89 -19.05 22.26
CA LEU A 31 16.36 -17.76 21.76
C LEU A 31 17.68 -17.87 21.00
N GLY A 32 18.59 -18.71 21.47
CA GLY A 32 19.83 -19.02 20.76
C GLY A 32 19.57 -19.62 19.38
N GLU A 33 18.65 -20.58 19.28
CA GLU A 33 18.28 -21.20 18.00
C GLU A 33 17.61 -20.19 17.05
N ARG A 34 16.67 -19.37 17.56
CA ARG A 34 16.05 -18.30 16.76
C ARG A 34 17.08 -17.28 16.26
N PHE A 35 18.04 -16.91 17.10
CA PHE A 35 19.12 -16.01 16.71
C PHE A 35 20.04 -16.64 15.66
N LYS A 36 20.31 -17.95 15.76
CA LYS A 36 21.06 -18.68 14.75
C LYS A 36 20.35 -18.70 13.39
N ILE A 37 19.03 -18.93 13.39
CA ILE A 37 18.21 -18.86 12.16
C ILE A 37 18.26 -17.45 11.58
N LEU A 38 18.10 -16.41 12.41
CA LEU A 38 18.21 -15.01 11.97
C LEU A 38 19.56 -14.71 11.29
N LEU A 39 20.67 -15.20 11.86
CA LEU A 39 21.99 -15.03 11.24
C LEU A 39 22.11 -15.77 9.92
N ALA A 40 21.56 -16.98 9.81
CA ALA A 40 21.55 -17.76 8.58
C ALA A 40 20.72 -17.05 7.49
N ASP A 41 19.52 -16.57 7.83
CA ASP A 41 18.65 -15.81 6.91
C ASP A 41 19.34 -14.53 6.44
N ALA A 42 20.07 -13.86 7.34
CA ALA A 42 20.87 -12.67 7.06
C ALA A 42 22.16 -12.95 6.25
N GLY A 43 22.49 -14.21 5.98
CA GLY A 43 23.75 -14.59 5.33
C GLY A 43 24.99 -14.25 6.16
N LEU A 44 24.85 -14.16 7.48
CA LEU A 44 25.89 -13.73 8.41
C LEU A 44 26.60 -14.92 9.06
N THR A 45 27.93 -14.94 8.98
CA THR A 45 28.73 -15.82 9.84
C THR A 45 28.79 -15.26 11.28
N PRO A 46 29.03 -16.09 12.31
CA PRO A 46 29.19 -15.62 13.69
C PRO A 46 30.30 -14.58 13.86
N GLU A 47 31.31 -14.59 12.98
CA GLU A 47 32.42 -13.63 12.99
C GLU A 47 32.00 -12.29 12.40
N GLN A 48 31.27 -12.30 11.29
CA GLN A 48 30.71 -11.09 10.69
C GLN A 48 29.68 -10.45 11.63
N ALA A 49 28.79 -11.25 12.23
CA ALA A 49 27.83 -10.78 13.21
C ALA A 49 28.49 -10.14 14.44
N GLY A 50 29.64 -10.69 14.88
CA GLY A 50 30.43 -10.08 15.96
C GLY A 50 30.97 -8.70 15.60
N LYS A 51 31.42 -8.52 14.34
CA LYS A 51 31.88 -7.20 13.85
C LYS A 51 30.73 -6.19 13.79
N GLU A 52 29.57 -6.56 13.25
CA GLU A 52 28.40 -5.67 13.14
C GLU A 52 27.86 -5.25 14.51
N LEU A 53 27.85 -6.17 15.46
CA LEU A 53 27.36 -5.92 16.81
C LEU A 53 28.44 -5.39 17.77
N HIS A 54 29.69 -5.21 17.29
CA HIS A 54 30.84 -4.81 18.10
C HIS A 54 31.06 -5.70 19.34
N VAL A 55 30.85 -7.01 19.20
CA VAL A 55 31.09 -8.02 20.25
C VAL A 55 32.02 -9.12 19.76
N THR A 56 32.68 -9.81 20.70
CA THR A 56 33.58 -10.90 20.32
C THR A 56 32.80 -12.07 19.68
N PRO A 57 33.38 -12.80 18.70
CA PRO A 57 32.75 -13.99 18.12
C PRO A 57 32.44 -15.09 19.15
N ARG A 58 33.14 -15.09 20.29
CA ARG A 58 32.86 -15.97 21.43
C ARG A 58 31.50 -15.67 22.05
N THR A 59 31.18 -14.39 22.25
CA THR A 59 29.89 -13.94 22.78
C THR A 59 28.74 -14.39 21.87
N ILE A 60 28.89 -14.23 20.55
CA ILE A 60 27.90 -14.70 19.57
C ILE A 60 27.68 -16.21 19.68
N ARG A 61 28.75 -17.01 19.75
CA ARG A 61 28.65 -18.47 19.94
C ARG A 61 27.97 -18.86 21.26
N TYR A 62 28.14 -18.05 22.31
CA TYR A 62 27.51 -18.27 23.62
C TYR A 62 26.01 -17.95 23.61
N TRP A 63 25.61 -16.95 22.83
CA TRP A 63 24.20 -16.66 22.56
C TRP A 63 23.54 -17.77 21.75
N ILE A 64 24.17 -18.20 20.65
CA ILE A 64 23.67 -19.28 19.79
C ILE A 64 23.50 -20.59 20.57
N SER A 65 24.48 -20.96 21.40
CA SER A 65 24.40 -22.18 22.23
C SER A 65 23.44 -22.05 23.43
N GLY A 66 22.85 -20.89 23.68
CA GLY A 66 21.97 -20.65 24.82
C GLY A 66 22.69 -20.67 26.18
N LYS A 67 24.03 -20.63 26.21
CA LYS A 67 24.81 -20.50 27.45
C LYS A 67 24.48 -19.19 28.16
N VAL A 68 24.42 -18.11 27.39
CA VAL A 68 24.07 -16.77 27.83
C VAL A 68 22.81 -16.32 27.09
N LEU A 69 21.97 -15.53 27.75
CA LEU A 69 20.79 -14.95 27.13
C LEU A 69 21.20 -14.01 26.00
N VAL A 70 20.52 -14.13 24.85
CA VAL A 70 20.67 -13.19 23.73
C VAL A 70 20.05 -11.85 24.13
N PRO A 71 20.79 -10.73 24.17
CA PRO A 71 20.21 -9.42 24.43
C PRO A 71 19.18 -9.07 23.36
N TYR A 72 18.02 -8.55 23.77
CA TYR A 72 16.99 -8.13 22.81
C TYR A 72 17.51 -7.07 21.82
N ALA A 73 18.32 -6.14 22.30
CA ALA A 73 18.94 -5.11 21.47
C ALA A 73 19.79 -5.71 20.34
N ALA A 74 20.58 -6.74 20.61
CA ALA A 74 21.39 -7.41 19.59
C ALA A 74 20.52 -8.11 18.54
N PHE A 75 19.47 -8.83 18.98
CA PHE A 75 18.52 -9.49 18.09
C PHE A 75 17.80 -8.49 17.18
N ARG A 76 17.32 -7.37 17.75
CA ARG A 76 16.60 -6.33 17.02
C ARG A 76 17.52 -5.53 16.10
N LEU A 77 18.75 -5.25 16.51
CA LEU A 77 19.70 -4.49 15.71
C LEU A 77 20.03 -5.21 14.40
N ILE A 78 20.28 -6.52 14.43
CA ILE A 78 20.50 -7.29 13.19
C ILE A 78 19.29 -7.19 12.26
N ARG A 79 18.06 -7.27 12.81
CA ARG A 79 16.83 -7.17 12.01
C ARG A 79 16.69 -5.80 11.34
N ILE A 80 17.04 -4.73 12.04
CA ILE A 80 17.03 -3.37 11.47
C ILE A 80 18.15 -3.22 10.42
N LEU A 81 19.37 -3.63 10.74
CA LEU A 81 20.52 -3.53 9.82
C LEU A 81 20.31 -4.33 8.52
N ARG A 82 19.58 -5.43 8.60
CA ARG A 82 19.24 -6.30 7.46
C ARG A 82 17.87 -5.99 6.85
N MET A 83 17.25 -4.87 7.23
CA MET A 83 15.97 -4.38 6.71
C MET A 83 14.78 -5.34 6.94
N TYR A 84 14.92 -6.33 7.81
CA TYR A 84 13.81 -7.21 8.20
C TYR A 84 12.73 -6.50 9.01
N GLU A 85 13.07 -5.40 9.69
CA GLU A 85 12.13 -4.55 10.41
C GLU A 85 12.34 -3.08 10.07
N LEU A 86 11.24 -2.37 9.91
CA LEU A 86 11.19 -0.94 9.63
C LEU A 86 10.67 -0.23 10.89
N PRO A 87 11.55 0.40 11.70
CA PRO A 87 11.18 0.89 13.03
C PRO A 87 10.43 2.23 13.03
N GLN A 88 10.14 2.81 11.87
CA GLN A 88 9.44 4.09 11.77
C GLN A 88 7.92 3.90 11.97
N PRO A 89 7.24 4.82 12.70
CA PRO A 89 5.79 4.80 12.83
C PRO A 89 5.10 4.76 11.46
N GLY A 90 4.12 3.87 11.29
CA GLY A 90 3.43 3.65 10.01
C GLY A 90 3.98 2.49 9.18
N TRP A 91 5.13 1.93 9.56
CA TRP A 91 5.67 0.67 9.00
C TRP A 91 5.43 -0.54 9.92
N ASP A 92 4.52 -0.41 10.87
CA ASP A 92 4.18 -1.49 11.80
C ASP A 92 3.63 -2.71 11.04
N GLY A 93 4.26 -3.86 11.26
CA GLY A 93 3.91 -5.12 10.58
C GLY A 93 4.47 -5.26 9.16
N TRP A 94 5.04 -4.19 8.59
CA TRP A 94 5.79 -4.28 7.34
C TRP A 94 7.17 -4.89 7.56
N ARG A 95 7.61 -5.70 6.60
CA ARG A 95 8.93 -6.36 6.65
C ARG A 95 9.51 -6.47 5.25
N MET A 96 10.80 -6.19 5.06
CA MET A 96 11.48 -6.59 3.83
C MET A 96 12.14 -7.94 4.05
N HIS A 97 11.94 -8.89 3.14
CA HIS A 97 12.62 -10.19 3.18
C HIS A 97 12.85 -10.69 1.76
N SER A 98 14.03 -11.29 1.53
CA SER A 98 14.44 -11.82 0.22
C SER A 98 14.39 -10.81 -0.94
N GLY A 99 14.53 -9.50 -0.64
CA GLY A 99 14.46 -8.41 -1.62
C GLY A 99 13.03 -7.96 -1.96
N TRP A 100 12.01 -8.46 -1.25
CA TRP A 100 10.60 -8.10 -1.44
C TRP A 100 10.10 -7.36 -0.20
N LEU A 101 9.21 -6.40 -0.42
CA LEU A 101 8.49 -5.72 0.66
C LEU A 101 7.20 -6.49 0.94
N TRP A 102 6.99 -6.91 2.18
CA TRP A 102 5.79 -7.60 2.62
C TRP A 102 4.92 -6.67 3.45
N SER A 103 3.64 -6.59 3.07
CA SER A 103 2.60 -5.93 3.82
C SER A 103 2.16 -6.78 5.02
N PRO A 104 1.58 -6.14 6.06
CA PRO A 104 1.01 -6.85 7.22
C PRO A 104 -0.10 -7.84 6.85
N GLU A 105 -0.85 -7.55 5.79
CA GLU A 105 -1.91 -8.38 5.18
C GLU A 105 -1.39 -9.58 4.36
N GLY A 106 -0.07 -9.65 4.14
CA GLY A 106 0.58 -10.81 3.51
C GLY A 106 0.81 -10.70 2.00
N PHE A 107 0.55 -9.55 1.39
CA PHE A 107 0.95 -9.28 0.01
C PHE A 107 2.41 -8.88 -0.08
N SER A 108 3.06 -9.32 -1.17
CA SER A 108 4.45 -8.99 -1.47
C SER A 108 4.54 -8.03 -2.64
N PHE A 109 5.46 -7.08 -2.56
CA PHE A 109 5.73 -6.08 -3.59
C PHE A 109 7.19 -6.18 -4.01
N LYS A 110 7.43 -6.29 -5.32
CA LYS A 110 8.78 -6.12 -5.86
C LYS A 110 9.14 -4.63 -5.92
N PRO A 111 10.43 -4.29 -5.86
CA PRO A 111 10.88 -2.93 -6.13
C PRO A 111 10.36 -2.38 -7.47
N ASP A 112 10.33 -3.22 -8.50
CA ASP A 112 9.82 -2.84 -9.84
C ASP A 112 8.32 -2.51 -9.84
N ASP A 113 7.52 -3.21 -9.02
CA ASP A 113 6.09 -2.94 -8.89
C ASP A 113 5.87 -1.55 -8.24
N ALA A 114 6.73 -1.19 -7.28
CA ALA A 114 6.68 0.10 -6.62
C ALA A 114 7.07 1.26 -7.54
N ASN A 115 7.95 1.04 -8.53
CA ASN A 115 8.35 2.07 -9.50
C ASN A 115 7.15 2.63 -10.29
N TRP A 116 6.08 1.83 -10.44
CA TRP A 116 4.91 2.19 -11.24
C TRP A 116 3.71 2.57 -10.38
N TRP A 117 3.89 2.56 -9.05
CA TRP A 117 2.83 2.84 -8.09
C TRP A 117 2.14 4.17 -8.36
N TYR A 118 2.93 5.22 -8.62
CA TYR A 118 2.39 6.55 -8.90
C TYR A 118 1.51 6.59 -10.16
N LEU A 119 1.92 5.89 -11.22
CA LEU A 119 1.13 5.79 -12.45
C LEU A 119 -0.16 5.02 -12.22
N LEU A 120 -0.13 3.98 -11.39
CA LEU A 120 -1.29 3.18 -11.02
C LEU A 120 -2.32 4.03 -10.26
N VAL A 121 -1.86 4.82 -9.27
CA VAL A 121 -2.70 5.79 -8.54
C VAL A 121 -3.30 6.83 -9.50
N ARG A 122 -2.49 7.45 -10.37
CA ARG A 122 -3.00 8.42 -11.36
C ARG A 122 -4.01 7.80 -12.32
N ARG A 123 -3.80 6.56 -12.76
CA ARG A 123 -4.72 5.84 -13.65
C ARG A 123 -6.03 5.54 -12.93
N ALA A 124 -5.99 5.13 -11.67
CA ALA A 124 -7.18 4.92 -10.85
C ALA A 124 -7.98 6.22 -10.69
N GLU A 125 -7.33 7.33 -10.33
CA GLU A 125 -7.98 8.64 -10.25
C GLU A 125 -8.63 9.05 -11.59
N GLY A 126 -7.91 8.86 -12.70
CA GLY A 126 -8.43 9.14 -14.05
C GLY A 126 -9.64 8.28 -14.39
N PHE A 127 -9.59 6.99 -14.07
CA PHE A 127 -10.71 6.07 -14.27
C PHE A 127 -11.93 6.48 -13.45
N THR A 128 -11.77 6.80 -12.16
CA THR A 128 -12.88 7.26 -11.30
C THR A 128 -13.58 8.48 -11.90
N ARG A 129 -12.82 9.47 -12.40
CA ARG A 129 -13.40 10.66 -13.04
C ARG A 129 -14.20 10.31 -14.29
N GLN A 130 -13.67 9.45 -15.16
CA GLN A 130 -14.36 9.05 -16.39
C GLN A 130 -15.59 8.19 -16.11
N TYR A 131 -15.49 7.27 -15.15
CA TYR A 131 -16.60 6.42 -14.73
C TYR A 131 -17.78 7.25 -14.19
N ASN A 132 -17.49 8.25 -13.34
CA ASN A 132 -18.52 9.16 -12.82
C ASN A 132 -19.19 9.95 -13.94
N ARG A 133 -18.40 10.53 -14.85
CA ARG A 133 -18.93 11.29 -16.00
C ARG A 133 -19.79 10.41 -16.92
N ALA A 134 -19.37 9.18 -17.19
CA ALA A 134 -20.13 8.24 -18.00
C ALA A 134 -21.48 7.90 -17.34
N ASN A 135 -21.48 7.64 -16.03
CA ASN A 135 -22.71 7.37 -15.28
C ASN A 135 -23.66 8.59 -15.25
N GLU A 136 -23.14 9.81 -15.10
CA GLU A 136 -23.95 11.03 -15.15
C GLU A 136 -24.62 11.22 -16.52
N LEU A 137 -23.86 11.01 -17.60
CA LEU A 137 -24.40 11.06 -18.97
C LEU A 137 -25.45 9.99 -19.19
N GLN A 138 -25.20 8.75 -18.75
CA GLN A 138 -26.17 7.66 -18.87
C GLN A 138 -27.47 7.97 -18.11
N ARG A 139 -27.38 8.53 -16.89
CA ARG A 139 -28.55 8.98 -16.13
C ARG A 139 -29.27 10.16 -16.80
N ALA A 140 -28.54 11.08 -17.42
CA ALA A 140 -29.14 12.19 -18.15
C ALA A 140 -29.89 11.70 -19.41
N LEU A 141 -29.32 10.75 -20.15
CA LEU A 141 -29.96 10.11 -21.30
C LEU A 141 -31.21 9.31 -20.87
N GLN A 142 -31.15 8.56 -19.78
CA GLN A 142 -32.31 7.84 -19.23
C GLN A 142 -33.43 8.81 -18.82
N ARG A 143 -33.11 9.90 -18.11
CA ARG A 143 -34.10 10.95 -17.78
C ARG A 143 -34.68 11.62 -19.03
N GLY A 144 -33.87 11.83 -20.06
CA GLY A 144 -34.34 12.36 -21.35
C GLY A 144 -35.26 11.39 -22.08
N ALA A 145 -34.98 10.08 -22.02
CA ALA A 145 -35.84 9.04 -22.57
C ALA A 145 -37.16 8.91 -21.80
N ASP A 146 -37.13 8.94 -20.46
CA ASP A 146 -38.33 8.88 -19.62
C ASP A 146 -39.22 10.13 -19.78
N GLY A 147 -38.61 11.30 -20.01
CA GLY A 147 -39.31 12.56 -20.28
C GLY A 147 -40.00 12.63 -21.66
N VAL A 148 -39.60 11.79 -22.62
CA VAL A 148 -40.26 11.68 -23.94
C VAL A 148 -41.49 10.75 -23.88
N VAL A 149 -41.57 9.85 -22.90
CA VAL A 149 -42.66 8.86 -22.77
C VAL A 149 -43.81 9.37 -21.89
N ALA A 150 -43.61 10.41 -21.09
CA ALA A 150 -44.64 11.01 -20.24
C ALA A 150 -45.27 12.28 -20.86
N GLN A 151 -45.90 12.16 -22.03
CA GLN A 151 -46.97 13.07 -22.43
C GLN A 151 -48.29 12.29 -22.42
N PRO A 152 -49.16 12.44 -21.39
CA PRO A 152 -50.51 11.95 -21.52
C PRO A 152 -51.21 12.82 -22.57
N VAL A 153 -51.58 12.18 -23.68
CA VAL A 153 -52.50 12.75 -24.67
C VAL A 153 -53.84 12.99 -23.96
N ALA A 154 -54.05 14.23 -23.51
CA ALA A 154 -55.36 14.71 -23.11
C ALA A 154 -56.01 15.32 -24.36
N THR A 155 -56.91 14.56 -24.96
CA THR A 155 -57.80 15.02 -26.02
C THR A 155 -58.74 16.08 -25.45
N SER A 156 -58.71 17.29 -26.00
CA SER A 156 -59.78 18.27 -25.82
C SER A 156 -59.84 19.18 -27.05
N ASN A 157 -60.88 18.98 -27.86
CA ASN A 157 -61.31 19.96 -28.85
C ASN A 157 -61.78 21.22 -28.12
N ALA A 158 -61.24 22.37 -28.50
CA ALA A 158 -61.88 23.66 -28.32
C ALA A 158 -61.43 24.61 -29.44
N ASP A 159 -62.43 25.25 -30.03
CA ASP A 159 -62.38 26.14 -31.18
C ASP A 159 -61.59 27.44 -30.98
N ALA A 160 -61.08 27.95 -32.11
CA ALA A 160 -60.89 29.34 -32.53
C ALA A 160 -60.56 30.45 -31.50
N ALA A 161 -59.39 31.09 -31.67
CA ALA A 161 -59.26 32.53 -31.97
C ALA A 161 -57.78 32.94 -31.97
N GLY A 162 -57.33 33.62 -33.03
CA GLY A 162 -55.94 34.02 -33.20
C GLY A 162 -55.49 35.18 -32.32
N CYS A 163 -54.17 35.27 -32.12
CA CYS A 163 -53.40 36.51 -32.26
C CYS A 163 -51.92 36.14 -32.39
N ALA A 164 -51.28 36.74 -33.39
CA ALA A 164 -49.91 36.53 -33.79
C ALA A 164 -48.92 36.89 -32.67
N ALA A 165 -47.92 36.02 -32.46
CA ALA A 165 -46.69 36.37 -31.78
C ALA A 165 -45.57 36.45 -32.83
N THR A 166 -45.12 37.68 -33.02
CA THR A 166 -43.96 38.14 -33.79
C THR A 166 -42.68 37.42 -33.39
N SER A 167 -41.96 36.87 -34.38
CA SER A 167 -40.55 36.51 -34.24
C SER A 167 -39.66 37.75 -34.35
N PRO A 168 -38.58 37.83 -33.56
CA PRO A 168 -37.27 38.15 -34.11
C PRO A 168 -36.21 37.17 -33.57
N THR A 169 -35.50 36.43 -34.43
CA THR A 169 -34.18 36.79 -34.99
C THR A 169 -33.05 36.83 -33.94
N ALA A 170 -32.25 35.76 -33.91
CA ALA A 170 -30.80 35.75 -33.67
C ALA A 170 -30.28 34.35 -34.07
N ALA A 171 -29.65 34.14 -35.23
CA ALA A 171 -28.27 34.48 -35.57
C ALA A 171 -27.25 33.70 -34.73
N GLY A 172 -26.38 32.96 -35.42
CA GLY A 172 -25.59 31.84 -34.92
C GLY A 172 -24.62 32.14 -33.77
N GLY A 173 -24.48 31.17 -32.87
CA GLY A 173 -23.41 31.08 -31.90
C GLY A 173 -22.86 29.67 -31.87
N ARG A 174 -21.72 29.41 -32.51
CA ARG A 174 -20.92 28.21 -32.25
C ARG A 174 -20.31 28.34 -30.86
N ALA A 175 -20.32 27.26 -30.07
CA ALA A 175 -19.59 27.19 -28.81
C ALA A 175 -18.09 27.44 -29.04
N ALA A 176 -17.48 28.24 -28.17
CA ALA A 176 -16.07 28.60 -28.26
C ALA A 176 -15.17 27.36 -28.13
N GLN A 177 -14.33 27.14 -29.15
CA GLN A 177 -13.29 26.12 -29.12
C GLN A 177 -12.24 26.52 -28.06
N PRO A 178 -11.88 25.65 -27.11
CA PRO A 178 -10.80 25.96 -26.16
C PRO A 178 -9.46 26.10 -26.90
N PRO A 179 -8.54 26.97 -26.43
CA PRO A 179 -7.23 27.16 -27.04
C PRO A 179 -6.46 25.84 -27.04
N ARG A 180 -5.85 25.50 -28.18
CA ARG A 180 -5.02 24.30 -28.31
C ARG A 180 -3.82 24.42 -27.37
N LEU A 181 -3.57 23.38 -26.58
CA LEU A 181 -2.33 23.24 -25.81
C LEU A 181 -1.17 23.18 -26.79
N ASP A 182 -0.28 24.16 -26.73
CA ASP A 182 0.99 24.11 -27.43
C ASP A 182 1.90 23.08 -26.73
N LEU A 183 2.36 22.10 -27.49
CA LEU A 183 3.22 21.00 -27.02
C LEU A 183 4.67 21.20 -27.47
N SER A 184 5.05 22.41 -27.87
CA SER A 184 6.44 22.75 -28.19
C SER A 184 7.31 22.65 -26.92
N LEU A 185 8.30 21.75 -26.98
CA LEU A 185 9.26 21.46 -25.90
C LEU A 185 10.37 22.53 -25.82
N GLU A 186 10.02 23.83 -25.84
CA GLU A 186 11.02 24.90 -25.87
C GLU A 186 11.62 25.25 -24.49
N HIS A 187 11.15 24.62 -23.42
CA HIS A 187 11.53 24.98 -22.05
C HIS A 187 12.54 24.04 -21.36
N PHE A 188 13.11 23.06 -22.06
CA PHE A 188 14.20 22.24 -21.54
C PHE A 188 15.53 22.61 -22.19
N GLY A 189 16.10 23.73 -21.74
CA GLY A 189 17.50 24.10 -21.96
C GLY A 189 18.34 23.74 -20.72
N THR A 190 19.48 23.10 -20.98
CA THR A 190 20.52 22.58 -20.06
C THR A 190 21.14 23.61 -19.14
#